data_AF-A0A1A0LX37-F1
#
_entry.id   AF-A0A1A0LX37-F1
#
_cell.length_a   1.000
_cell.length_b   1.000
_cell.length_c   1.000
_cell.angle_alpha   90.00
_cell.angle_beta   90.00
_cell.angle_gamma   90.00
#
_symmetry.space_group_name_H-M   'P 1'
#
loop_
_entity.id
_entity.type
_entity.pdbx_description
1 polymer ?
#
loop_
_entity_poly.entity_id
_entity_poly.type
_entity_poly.pdbx_seq_one_letter_code
_entity_poly.pdbx_strand_id
1 'polypeptide(L)'
;MGVRALTAPAEMLRPFGITLGEAASRAEVRAVYGGFGLAIAAILGYAIAAPEQIRIGIVVTVSVALLGMAFGRVCAALAGDRTSFYPNQFYGIVEVILAASLLWAA
;
A
#
# COMPACT_ATOMS: atom_id res chain seq x y z
N MET A 1 -0.20 -8.26 -0.42
CA MET A 1 -0.62 -7.80 0.93
C MET A 1 -2.10 -8.06 1.18
N GLY A 2 -3.03 -7.64 0.31
CA GLY A 2 -4.48 -7.69 0.55
C GLY A 2 -5.06 -9.03 1.03
N VAL A 3 -4.77 -10.14 0.34
CA VAL A 3 -5.30 -11.47 0.74
C VAL A 3 -4.80 -11.89 2.13
N ARG A 4 -3.51 -11.66 2.44
CA ARG A 4 -2.94 -11.98 3.76
C ARG A 4 -3.49 -11.09 4.86
N ALA A 5 -3.75 -9.81 4.58
CA ALA A 5 -4.42 -8.93 5.54
C ALA A 5 -5.83 -9.42 5.90
N LEU A 6 -6.56 -9.99 4.92
CA LEU A 6 -7.90 -10.53 5.12
C LEU A 6 -7.90 -11.82 5.94
N THR A 7 -7.02 -12.77 5.61
CA THR A 7 -7.01 -14.10 6.23
C THR A 7 -6.23 -14.12 7.55
N ALA A 8 -5.10 -13.43 7.63
CA ALA A 8 -4.17 -13.47 8.77
C ALA A 8 -3.62 -12.06 9.12
N PRO A 9 -4.46 -11.14 9.62
CA PRO A 9 -4.07 -9.74 9.87
C PRO A 9 -2.95 -9.60 10.92
N ALA A 10 -2.95 -10.45 11.96
CA ALA A 10 -1.95 -10.40 13.02
C ALA A 10 -0.56 -10.83 12.53
N GLU A 11 -0.49 -11.83 11.65
CA GLU A 11 0.77 -12.27 11.06
C GLU A 11 1.34 -11.24 10.08
N MET A 12 0.47 -10.56 9.34
CA MET A 12 0.89 -9.53 8.38
C MET A 12 1.55 -8.34 9.07
N LEU A 13 1.04 -7.92 10.24
CA LEU A 13 1.56 -6.76 10.96
C LEU A 13 2.68 -7.09 11.96
N ARG A 14 2.90 -8.38 12.25
CA ARG A 14 3.98 -8.83 13.14
C ARG A 14 5.38 -8.31 12.75
N PRO A 15 5.78 -8.22 11.47
CA PRO A 15 7.07 -7.64 11.07
C PRO A 15 7.21 -6.15 11.42
N PHE A 16 6.11 -5.44 11.63
CA PHE A 16 6.08 -4.05 12.06
C PHE A 16 6.05 -3.90 13.59
N GLY A 17 6.15 -5.01 14.34
CA GLY A 17 6.09 -5.00 15.81
C GLY A 17 4.69 -4.76 16.38
N ILE A 18 3.65 -4.71 15.53
CA ILE A 18 2.28 -4.43 15.96
C ILE A 18 1.61 -5.74 16.40
N THR A 19 1.08 -5.75 17.62
CA THR A 19 0.28 -6.85 18.16
C THR A 19 -1.21 -6.48 18.14
N LEU A 20 -2.05 -7.32 17.52
CA LEU A 20 -3.49 -7.07 17.41
C LEU A 20 -4.26 -7.83 18.49
N GLY A 21 -4.35 -7.26 19.68
CA GLY A 21 -5.07 -7.86 20.82
C GLY A 21 -6.59 -7.90 20.61
N GLU A 22 -7.17 -6.83 20.07
CA GLU A 22 -8.62 -6.66 19.99
C GLU A 22 -9.22 -7.10 18.64
N ALA A 23 -10.48 -7.54 18.68
CA ALA A 23 -11.24 -7.87 17.49
C ALA A 23 -11.43 -6.64 16.57
N ALA A 24 -11.63 -5.46 17.16
CA ALA A 24 -11.75 -4.19 16.43
C ALA A 24 -10.48 -3.89 15.62
N SER A 25 -9.29 -3.99 16.21
CA SER A 25 -8.02 -3.77 15.51
C SER A 25 -7.82 -4.77 14.36
N ARG A 26 -8.22 -6.03 14.53
CA ARG A 26 -8.16 -7.02 13.44
C ARG A 26 -9.16 -6.73 12.32
N ALA A 27 -10.34 -6.20 12.64
CA ALA A 27 -11.34 -5.81 11.64
C ALA A 27 -10.84 -4.62 10.82
N GLU A 28 -10.25 -3.61 11.48
CA GLU A 28 -9.65 -2.44 10.82
C GLU A 28 -8.57 -2.87 9.82
N VAL A 29 -7.69 -3.79 10.22
CA VAL A 29 -6.61 -4.27 9.34
C VAL A 29 -7.16 -4.99 8.11
N ARG A 30 -8.22 -5.78 8.28
CA ARG A 30 -8.88 -6.46 7.16
C ARG A 30 -9.55 -5.46 6.22
N ALA A 31 -10.17 -4.41 6.73
CA ALA A 31 -10.81 -3.38 5.92
C ALA A 31 -9.76 -2.56 5.13
N VAL A 32 -8.79 -1.98 5.83
CA VAL A 32 -7.87 -0.97 5.26
C VAL A 32 -6.69 -1.61 4.54
N TYR A 33 -6.05 -2.65 5.08
CA TYR A 33 -4.93 -3.28 4.38
C TYR A 33 -5.38 -4.42 3.46
N GLY A 34 -6.52 -5.04 3.77
CA GLY A 34 -7.11 -6.12 3.00
C GLY A 34 -8.00 -5.63 1.87
N GLY A 35 -9.19 -5.14 2.24
CA GLY A 35 -10.24 -4.74 1.32
C GLY A 35 -9.78 -3.64 0.35
N PHE A 36 -9.21 -2.55 0.85
CA PHE A 36 -8.68 -1.48 -0.01
C PHE A 36 -7.58 -2.00 -0.94
N GLY A 37 -6.64 -2.81 -0.44
CA GLY A 37 -5.59 -3.41 -1.27
C GLY A 37 -6.13 -4.30 -2.40
N LEU A 38 -7.19 -5.06 -2.14
CA LEU A 38 -7.88 -5.84 -3.18
C LEU A 38 -8.62 -4.94 -4.18
N ALA A 39 -9.27 -3.88 -3.71
CA ALA A 39 -9.97 -2.93 -4.58
C ALA A 39 -8.99 -2.23 -5.53
N ILE A 40 -7.82 -1.81 -5.04
CA ILE A 40 -6.75 -1.23 -5.87
C ILE A 40 -6.25 -2.25 -6.91
N ALA A 41 -6.05 -3.52 -6.52
CA ALA A 41 -5.67 -4.56 -7.47
C ALA A 41 -6.75 -4.78 -8.55
N ALA A 42 -8.03 -4.77 -8.16
CA ALA A 42 -9.15 -4.95 -9.10
C ALA A 42 -9.25 -3.78 -10.08
N ILE A 43 -9.14 -2.53 -9.61
CA ILE A 43 -9.25 -1.36 -10.49
C ILE A 43 -8.05 -1.23 -11.44
N LEU A 44 -6.85 -1.61 -11.01
CA LEU A 44 -5.68 -1.72 -11.89
C LEU A 44 -5.88 -2.84 -12.94
N GLY A 45 -6.46 -3.98 -12.55
CA GLY A 45 -6.82 -5.03 -13.50
C GLY A 45 -7.85 -4.57 -14.54
N TYR A 46 -8.85 -3.80 -14.11
CA TYR A 46 -9.82 -3.16 -15.01
C TYR A 46 -9.15 -2.16 -15.96
N ALA A 47 -8.16 -1.40 -15.50
CA ALA A 47 -7.44 -0.40 -16.29
C ALA A 47 -6.77 -0.99 -17.55
N ILE A 48 -6.46 -2.29 -17.56
CA ILE A 48 -5.88 -2.99 -18.72
C ILE A 48 -6.81 -2.97 -19.93
N ALA A 49 -8.12 -3.07 -19.72
CA ALA A 49 -9.13 -3.09 -20.78
C ALA A 49 -9.92 -1.77 -20.88
N ALA A 50 -9.64 -0.80 -20.02
CA ALA A 50 -10.36 0.46 -19.98
C ALA A 50 -9.97 1.41 -21.14
N PRO A 51 -10.88 2.30 -21.57
CA PRO A 51 -10.55 3.40 -22.47
C PRO A 51 -9.37 4.23 -21.94
N GLU A 52 -8.58 4.79 -22.85
CA GLU A 52 -7.32 5.48 -22.54
C GLU A 52 -7.47 6.56 -21.47
N GLN A 53 -8.48 7.45 -21.56
CA GLN A 53 -8.65 8.50 -20.55
C GLN A 53 -8.95 7.94 -19.15
N ILE A 54 -9.72 6.84 -19.06
CA ILE A 54 -10.04 6.19 -17.79
C ILE A 54 -8.81 5.48 -17.22
N ARG A 55 -8.06 4.78 -18.07
CA ARG A 55 -6.81 4.11 -17.69
C ARG A 55 -5.81 5.12 -17.09
N ILE A 56 -5.57 6.23 -17.78
CA ILE A 56 -4.66 7.29 -17.30
C ILE A 56 -5.10 7.80 -15.92
N GLY A 57 -6.41 8.10 -15.76
CA GLY A 57 -6.94 8.57 -14.48
C GLY A 57 -6.72 7.57 -13.33
N ILE A 58 -6.96 6.27 -13.57
CA ILE A 58 -6.71 5.20 -12.59
C ILE A 58 -5.22 5.13 -12.24
N VAL A 59 -4.36 5.04 -13.25
CA VAL A 59 -2.92 4.87 -13.09
C VAL A 59 -2.30 6.04 -12.34
N VAL A 60 -2.62 7.28 -12.72
CA VAL A 60 -2.14 8.49 -12.04
C VAL A 60 -2.59 8.52 -10.58
N THR A 61 -3.86 8.22 -10.31
CA THR A 61 -4.41 8.22 -8.95
C THR A 61 -3.68 7.22 -8.05
N VAL A 62 -3.48 5.99 -8.53
CA VAL A 62 -2.79 4.95 -7.77
C VAL A 62 -1.30 5.29 -7.58
N SER A 63 -0.65 5.85 -8.60
CA SER A 63 0.73 6.34 -8.49
C SER A 63 0.89 7.41 -7.42
N VAL A 64 -0.01 8.41 -7.40
CA VAL A 64 0.00 9.47 -6.37
C VAL A 64 -0.25 8.88 -4.97
N ALA A 65 -1.15 7.90 -4.84
CA ALA A 65 -1.38 7.22 -3.57
C ALA A 65 -0.13 6.48 -3.06
N LEU A 66 0.61 5.79 -3.96
CA LEU A 66 1.88 5.14 -3.63
C LEU A 66 2.95 6.16 -3.19
N LEU A 67 3.07 7.29 -3.90
CA LEU A 67 3.98 8.37 -3.52
C LEU A 67 3.62 8.99 -2.16
N GLY A 68 2.33 9.08 -1.83
CA GLY A 68 1.87 9.52 -0.51
C GLY A 68 2.35 8.61 0.62
N MET A 69 2.35 7.28 0.41
CA MET A 69 2.90 6.33 1.39
C MET A 69 4.41 6.49 1.56
N ALA A 70 5.15 6.62 0.45
CA ALA A 70 6.58 6.89 0.49
C ALA A 70 6.90 8.21 1.20
N PHE A 71 6.12 9.26 0.95
CA PHE A 71 6.24 10.55 1.64
C PHE A 71 6.01 10.42 3.15
N GLY A 72 5.01 9.66 3.58
CA GLY A 72 4.77 9.40 5.01
C GLY A 72 5.98 8.78 5.72
N ARG A 73 6.73 7.90 5.02
CA ARG A 73 7.97 7.31 5.56
C ARG A 73 9.10 8.33 5.68
N VAL A 74 9.19 9.28 4.74
CA VAL A 74 10.15 10.40 4.83
C VAL A 74 9.81 11.28 6.02
N CYS A 75 8.52 11.63 6.21
CA CYS A 75 8.08 12.38 7.39
C CYS A 75 8.42 11.65 8.70
N ALA A 76 8.20 10.34 8.78
CA ALA A 76 8.59 9.54 9.95
C ALA A 76 10.11 9.58 10.21
N ALA A 77 10.92 9.47 9.15
CA ALA A 77 12.38 9.57 9.26
C ALA A 77 12.83 10.96 9.74
N LEU A 78 12.17 12.02 9.29
CA LEU A 78 12.43 13.40 9.72
C LEU A 78 11.98 13.67 11.16
N ALA A 79 10.91 13.02 11.62
CA ALA A 79 10.40 13.10 12.99
C ALA A 79 11.32 12.39 14.01
N GLY A 80 12.33 11.65 13.54
CA GLY A 80 13.27 10.93 14.40
C GLY A 80 12.93 9.45 14.62
N ASP A 81 11.85 8.95 14.02
CA ASP A 81 11.44 7.54 14.06
C ASP A 81 12.34 6.70 13.14
N ARG A 82 13.62 6.57 13.51
CA ARG A 82 14.61 5.76 12.79
C ARG A 82 14.29 4.27 12.96
N THR A 83 13.42 3.78 12.09
CA THR A 83 13.08 2.36 11.96
C THR A 83 14.16 1.60 11.18
N SER A 84 14.29 0.30 11.43
CA SER A 84 15.18 -0.59 10.68
C SER A 84 14.86 -0.64 9.17
N PHE A 85 15.87 -0.99 8.35
CA PHE A 85 15.78 -1.03 6.88
C PHE A 85 14.61 -1.87 6.37
N TYR A 86 14.36 -3.01 7.02
CA TYR A 86 13.14 -3.80 6.87
C TYR A 86 12.30 -3.67 8.15
N PRO A 87 10.98 -3.43 8.06
CA PRO A 87 10.15 -3.33 6.84
C PRO A 87 10.08 -1.93 6.20
N ASN A 88 10.43 -0.85 6.92
CA ASN A 88 10.00 0.50 6.55
C ASN A 88 10.63 1.03 5.25
N GLN A 89 11.97 1.03 5.14
CA GLN A 89 12.65 1.60 3.98
C GLN A 89 12.49 0.74 2.73
N PHE A 90 12.47 -0.60 2.89
CA PHE A 90 12.21 -1.52 1.79
C PHE A 90 10.84 -1.28 1.13
N TYR A 91 9.75 -1.17 1.90
CA TYR A 91 8.44 -0.88 1.32
C TYR A 91 8.38 0.52 0.69
N GLY A 92 9.11 1.51 1.23
CA GLY A 92 9.23 2.82 0.62
C GLY A 92 9.86 2.77 -0.78
N ILE A 93 10.91 1.97 -0.96
CA ILE A 93 11.52 1.76 -2.29
C ILE A 93 10.54 1.07 -3.24
N VAL A 94 9.84 0.04 -2.77
CA VAL A 94 8.82 -0.66 -3.58
C VAL A 94 7.70 0.29 -4.01
N GLU A 95 7.21 1.15 -3.11
CA GLU A 95 6.18 2.15 -3.39
C GLU A 95 6.62 3.11 -4.50
N VAL A 96 7.85 3.64 -4.42
CA VAL A 96 8.41 4.54 -5.44
C VAL A 96 8.60 3.84 -6.79
N ILE A 97 9.14 2.62 -6.79
CA ILE A 97 9.35 1.85 -8.03
C ILE A 97 8.01 1.55 -8.70
N LEU A 98 7.01 1.11 -7.93
CA LEU A 98 5.68 0.84 -8.47
C LEU A 98 5.00 2.10 -9.00
N ALA A 99 5.11 3.23 -8.30
CA ALA A 99 4.59 4.51 -8.79
C ALA A 99 5.26 4.94 -10.11
N ALA A 100 6.58 4.84 -10.19
CA ALA A 100 7.32 5.16 -11.41
C ALA A 100 6.95 4.23 -12.57
N SER A 101 6.77 2.93 -12.29
CA SER A 101 6.39 1.92 -13.29
C SER A 101 4.98 2.15 -13.82
N LEU A 102 4.05 2.53 -12.93
CA LEU A 102 2.69 2.90 -13.30
C LEU A 102 2.67 4.17 -14.14
N LEU A 103 3.38 5.23 -13.75
CA LEU A 103 3.48 6.45 -14.53
C LEU A 103 4.11 6.23 -15.91
N TRP A 104 5.08 5.31 -16.02
CA TRP A 104 5.65 4.92 -17.32
C TRP A 104 4.65 4.18 -18.21
N ALA A 105 3.70 3.45 -17.62
CA ALA A 105 2.70 2.64 -18.32
C ALA A 105 1.40 3.42 -18.62
N ALA A 106 1.25 4.65 -18.13
CA ALA A 106 0.10 5.52 -18.35
C ALA A 106 0.03 5.97 -19.82
#